data_AF-A0A2U3RC59-F1
#
_entry.id   AF-A0A2U3RC59-F1
#
_cell.length_a   1.000
_cell.length_b   1.000
_cell.length_c   1.000
_cell.angle_alpha   90.00
_cell.angle_beta   90.00
_cell.angle_gamma   90.00
#
_symmetry.space_group_name_H-M   'P 1'
#
loop_
_entity.id
_entity.type
_entity.pdbx_description
1 polymer ?
#
loop_
_entity_poly.entity_id
_entity_poly.type
_entity_poly.pdbx_seq_one_letter_code
_entity_poly.pdbx_strand_id
1 'polypeptide(L)'
;MPKSYSQDFREEVIKCVNQGKSCNDASVKFDIAANTVRNWYKRYKSEGHYKERDRLGKKGKIYKIEFEKYISLNQNLTLAQTGKHF
;
A
#
# COMPACT_ATOMS: atom_id res chain seq x y z
N MET A 1 10.07 12.53 -2.40
CA MET A 1 9.10 11.53 -2.92
C MET A 1 7.98 12.27 -3.61
N PRO A 2 7.47 11.80 -4.77
CA PRO A 2 6.34 12.45 -5.43
C PRO A 2 5.10 12.39 -4.52
N LYS A 3 4.40 13.53 -4.42
CA LYS A 3 3.18 13.66 -3.62
C LYS A 3 2.08 12.80 -4.25
N SER A 4 1.43 11.97 -3.45
CA SER A 4 0.24 11.25 -3.90
C SER A 4 -0.91 12.22 -4.17
N TYR A 5 -1.78 11.87 -5.12
CA TYR A 5 -3.05 12.57 -5.33
C TYR A 5 -3.97 12.41 -4.12
N SER A 6 -4.63 13.50 -3.71
CA SER A 6 -5.59 13.49 -2.59
C SER A 6 -6.71 12.48 -2.80
N GLN A 7 -7.30 12.01 -1.69
CA GLN A 7 -8.41 11.07 -1.72
C GLN A 7 -9.62 11.64 -2.48
N ASP A 8 -9.94 12.91 -2.22
CA ASP A 8 -11.08 13.60 -2.86
C ASP A 8 -10.91 13.65 -4.39
N PHE A 9 -9.69 13.90 -4.87
CA PHE A 9 -9.39 13.91 -6.30
C PHE A 9 -9.61 12.52 -6.93
N ARG A 10 -9.16 11.45 -6.24
CA ARG A 10 -9.39 10.07 -6.72
C ARG A 10 -10.86 9.72 -6.76
N GLU A 11 -11.62 10.16 -5.76
CA GLU A 11 -13.06 9.96 -5.69
C GLU A 11 -13.76 10.66 -6.86
N GLU A 12 -13.42 11.91 -7.17
CA GLU A 12 -14.01 12.65 -8.29
C GLU A 12 -13.73 11.97 -9.64
N VAL A 13 -12.48 11.54 -9.85
CA VAL A 13 -12.07 10.80 -11.05
C VAL A 13 -12.88 9.51 -11.22
N ILE A 14 -13.01 8.71 -10.15
CA ILE A 14 -13.74 7.43 -10.22
C ILE A 14 -15.25 7.64 -10.35
N LYS A 15 -15.83 8.65 -9.70
CA LYS A 15 -17.24 9.04 -9.90
C LYS A 15 -17.49 9.38 -11.37
N CYS A 16 -16.58 10.10 -12.01
CA CYS A 16 -16.68 10.43 -13.43
C CYS A 16 -16.69 9.18 -14.32
N VAL A 17 -15.91 8.15 -13.98
CA VAL A 17 -15.91 6.85 -14.70
C VAL A 17 -17.19 6.06 -14.43
N ASN A 18 -17.69 6.05 -13.19
CA ASN A 18 -18.95 5.39 -12.82
C ASN A 18 -20.18 6.02 -13.50
N GLN A 19 -20.12 7.29 -13.86
CA GLN A 19 -21.16 7.99 -14.65
C GLN A 19 -21.20 7.57 -16.13
N GLY A 20 -20.40 6.57 -16.53
CA GLY A 20 -20.40 6.02 -17.88
C GLY A 20 -19.33 6.60 -18.81
N LYS A 21 -18.44 7.48 -18.31
CA LYS A 21 -17.30 7.95 -19.09
C LYS A 21 -16.17 6.92 -19.12
N SER A 22 -15.43 6.86 -20.22
CA SER A 22 -14.29 5.96 -20.31
C SER A 22 -13.14 6.43 -19.41
N CYS A 23 -12.22 5.52 -19.06
CA CYS A 23 -10.99 5.90 -18.36
C CYS A 23 -10.13 6.90 -19.17
N ASN A 24 -10.25 6.90 -20.50
CA ASN A 24 -9.55 7.83 -21.37
C ASN A 24 -10.19 9.23 -21.30
N ASP A 25 -11.52 9.33 -21.26
CA ASP A 25 -12.19 10.62 -21.11
C ASP A 25 -11.88 11.26 -19.75
N ALA A 26 -11.86 10.45 -18.69
CA ALA A 26 -11.43 10.92 -17.37
C ALA A 26 -9.95 11.32 -17.35
N SER A 27 -9.09 10.60 -18.07
CA SER A 27 -7.67 10.93 -18.22
C SER A 27 -7.47 12.32 -18.85
N VAL A 28 -8.17 12.61 -19.94
CA VAL A 28 -8.12 13.93 -20.61
C VAL A 28 -8.73 15.02 -19.73
N LYS A 29 -9.86 14.74 -19.08
CA LYS A 29 -10.56 15.72 -18.23
C LYS A 29 -9.72 16.17 -17.02
N PHE A 30 -9.03 15.23 -16.38
CA PHE A 30 -8.30 15.48 -15.14
C PHE A 30 -6.78 15.58 -15.33
N ASP A 31 -6.30 15.57 -16.58
CA ASP A 31 -4.87 15.59 -16.97
C ASP A 31 -4.02 14.58 -16.19
N ILE A 32 -4.49 13.33 -16.15
CA ILE A 32 -3.78 12.22 -15.52
C ILE A 32 -3.65 11.06 -16.50
N ALA A 33 -2.61 10.25 -16.35
CA ALA A 33 -2.43 9.09 -17.23
C ALA A 33 -3.63 8.13 -17.15
N ALA A 34 -4.15 7.70 -18.31
CA ALA A 34 -5.27 6.77 -18.39
C ALA A 34 -5.02 5.44 -17.65
N ASN A 35 -3.77 4.99 -17.60
CA ASN A 35 -3.38 3.81 -16.83
C ASN A 35 -3.57 4.01 -15.32
N THR A 36 -3.33 5.23 -14.81
CA THR A 36 -3.60 5.58 -13.40
C THR A 36 -5.09 5.50 -13.09
N VAL A 37 -5.93 6.06 -13.95
CA VAL A 37 -7.40 5.98 -13.83
C VAL A 37 -7.87 4.53 -13.84
N ARG A 38 -7.39 3.73 -14.79
CA ARG A 38 -7.74 2.31 -14.91
C ARG A 38 -7.34 1.52 -13.66
N ASN A 39 -6.15 1.75 -13.14
CA ASN A 39 -5.67 1.09 -11.92
C ASN A 39 -6.50 1.49 -10.69
N TRP A 40 -6.86 2.78 -10.56
CA TRP A 40 -7.75 3.23 -9.50
C TRP A 40 -9.13 2.61 -9.61
N TYR A 41 -9.72 2.57 -10.80
CA TYR A 41 -11.02 1.97 -11.04
C TYR A 41 -11.04 0.46 -10.73
N LYS A 42 -10.02 -0.28 -11.18
CA LYS A 42 -9.85 -1.71 -10.86
C LYS A 42 -9.76 -1.94 -9.36
N ARG A 43 -9.00 -1.11 -8.65
CA ARG A 43 -8.88 -1.19 -7.19
C ARG A 43 -10.18 -0.83 -6.49
N TYR A 44 -10.87 0.22 -6.92
CA TYR A 44 -12.17 0.60 -6.37
C TYR A 44 -13.18 -0.55 -6.47
N LYS A 45 -13.24 -1.23 -7.63
CA LYS A 45 -14.08 -2.43 -7.81
C LYS A 45 -13.70 -3.60 -6.88
N SER A 46 -12.43 -3.72 -6.50
CA SER A 46 -11.94 -4.82 -5.67
C SER A 46 -11.97 -4.54 -4.17
N GLU A 47 -11.70 -3.31 -3.75
CA GLU A 47 -11.52 -2.90 -2.35
C GLU A 47 -12.73 -2.10 -1.82
N GLY A 48 -13.55 -1.51 -2.71
CA GLY A 48 -14.72 -0.71 -2.36
C GLY A 48 -14.43 0.70 -1.85
N HIS A 49 -13.16 1.13 -1.78
CA HIS A 49 -12.77 2.42 -1.23
C HIS A 49 -11.70 3.16 -2.05
N TYR A 50 -11.61 4.49 -1.86
CA TYR A 50 -10.67 5.38 -2.56
C TYR A 50 -9.32 5.57 -1.85
N LYS A 51 -9.16 4.93 -0.69
CA LYS A 51 -8.00 5.13 0.18
C LYS A 51 -6.69 4.75 -0.51
N GLU A 52 -5.67 5.53 -0.19
CA GLU A 52 -4.30 5.16 -0.53
C GLU A 52 -3.90 3.88 0.20
N ARG A 53 -2.99 3.11 -0.40
CA ARG A 53 -2.35 2.03 0.34
C ARG A 53 -1.21 2.62 1.15
N ASP A 54 -1.09 2.15 2.38
CA ASP A 54 0.11 2.35 3.15
C ASP A 54 1.29 1.75 2.38
N ARG A 55 2.27 2.58 2.08
CA ARG A 55 3.54 2.14 1.49
C ARG A 55 4.41 1.60 2.62
N LEU A 56 4.02 0.45 3.15
CA LEU A 56 4.79 -0.22 4.18
C LEU A 56 6.12 -0.69 3.59
N GLY A 57 7.20 -0.50 4.35
CA GLY A 57 8.51 -1.06 4.01
C GLY A 57 8.49 -2.58 3.97
N LYS A 58 9.62 -3.18 3.59
CA LYS A 58 9.78 -4.62 3.64
C LYS A 58 9.53 -5.12 5.06
N LYS A 59 8.71 -6.16 5.20
CA LYS A 59 8.53 -6.85 6.48
C LYS A 59 9.89 -7.29 7.03
N GLY A 60 10.10 -7.11 8.33
CA GLY A 60 11.29 -7.60 9.01
C GLY A 60 11.46 -9.11 8.78
N LYS A 61 12.71 -9.58 8.67
CA LYS A 61 13.01 -11.00 8.49
C LYS A 61 12.66 -11.84 9.72
N ILE A 62 12.60 -11.20 10.88
CA ILE A 62 12.44 -11.85 12.18
C ILE A 62 11.07 -11.48 12.75
N TYR A 63 10.32 -12.48 13.23
CA TYR A 63 9.08 -12.26 13.95
C TYR A 63 9.38 -11.82 15.38
N LYS A 64 8.91 -10.63 15.75
CA LYS A 64 9.17 -10.02 17.06
C LYS A 64 8.83 -10.94 18.24
N ILE A 65 7.67 -11.61 18.18
CA ILE A 65 7.20 -12.50 19.25
C ILE A 65 8.14 -13.70 19.44
N GLU A 66 8.65 -14.28 18.35
CA GLU A 66 9.56 -15.41 18.38
C GLU A 66 10.92 -15.01 18.94
N PHE A 67 11.43 -13.85 18.50
CA PHE A 67 12.67 -13.26 18.99
C PHE A 67 12.63 -12.97 20.50
N GLU A 68 11.53 -12.35 20.98
CA GLU A 68 11.34 -12.04 22.40
C GLU A 68 11.26 -13.31 23.26
N LYS A 69 10.55 -14.35 22.78
CA LYS A 69 10.52 -15.66 23.45
C LYS A 69 11.91 -16.29 23.53
N TYR A 70 12.66 -16.27 22.43
CA TYR A 70 14.00 -16.85 22.37
C TYR A 70 14.97 -16.18 23.35
N ILE A 71 14.96 -14.85 23.42
CA ILE A 71 15.77 -14.09 24.39
C ILE A 71 15.33 -14.37 25.84
N SER A 72 14.02 -14.42 26.09
CA SER A 72 13.49 -14.65 27.45
C SER A 72 13.89 -16.02 28.00
N LEU A 73 13.96 -17.04 27.14
CA LEU A 73 14.40 -18.40 27.50
C LEU A 73 15.92 -18.50 27.68
N ASN A 74 16.68 -17.57 27.09
CA ASN A 74 18.14 -17.65 27.02
C ASN A 74 18.81 -16.32 27.41
N GLN A 75 18.59 -15.89 28.65
CA GLN A 75 19.01 -14.57 29.16
C GLN A 75 20.53 -14.32 29.13
N ASN A 76 21.34 -15.37 28.97
CA ASN A 76 22.80 -15.30 28.95
C ASN A 76 23.40 -15.32 27.52
N LEU A 77 22.57 -15.29 26.47
CA LEU A 77 23.08 -15.27 25.10
C LEU A 77 23.53 -13.87 24.67
N THR A 78 24.67 -13.84 23.98
CA THR A 78 25.14 -12.65 23.29
C THR A 78 24.36 -12.42 21.99
N LEU A 79 24.35 -11.18 21.51
CA LEU A 79 23.75 -10.83 20.21
C LEU A 79 24.28 -11.68 19.06
N ALA A 80 25.58 -12.01 19.07
CA ALA A 80 26.22 -12.83 18.04
C ALA A 80 25.71 -14.27 18.04
N GLN A 81 25.40 -14.83 19.21
CA GLN A 81 24.81 -16.17 19.32
C GLN A 81 23.35 -16.16 18.89
N THR A 82 22.58 -15.14 19.30
CA THR A 82 21.19 -14.97 18.89
C THR A 82 21.06 -14.79 17.37
N GLY A 83 21.97 -14.03 16.75
CA GLY A 83 22.00 -13.84 15.30
C GLY A 83 22.43 -15.06 14.48
N LYS A 84 22.97 -16.13 15.10
CA LYS A 84 23.17 -17.42 14.41
C LYS A 84 21.88 -18.23 14.32
N HIS A 85 20.89 -17.94 15.16
CA HIS A 85 19.62 -18.64 15.20
C HIS A 85 18.59 -18.07 14.22
N PHE A 86 18.65 -16.76 13.92
CA PHE A 86 17.73 -16.01 13.06
C PHE A 86 18.41 -15.49 11.79
#